data_AF-A0A1M3FZJ1-F1
#
_entry.id   AF-A0A1M3FZJ1-F1
#
_cell.length_a   1.000
_cell.length_b   1.000
_cell.length_c   1.000
_cell.angle_alpha   90.00
_cell.angle_beta   90.00
_cell.angle_gamma   90.00
#
_symmetry.space_group_name_H-M   'P 1'
#
loop_
_entity.id
_entity.type
_entity.pdbx_description
1 polymer ?
#
loop_
_entity_poly.entity_id
_entity_poly.type
_entity_poly.pdbx_seq_one_letter_code
_entity_poly.pdbx_strand_id
1 'polypeptide(L)'
;MSNHPLNLALRFLLELALLAIYFYWPYHYLEGLPRMLLCILLPLSGAALWAIFKVPGDPGPATVAIPGWLRLLLEATLFALAVYMLFSVGQENAGRIFLLITILHYAVSYDRIRKLLKS
;
A
#
# COMPACT_ATOMS: atom_id res chain seq x y z
N MET A 1 -17.79 10.10 1.74
CA MET A 1 -17.71 9.06 0.70
C MET A 1 -16.67 7.97 0.97
N SER A 2 -15.84 8.06 2.03
CA SER A 2 -14.83 7.02 2.34
C SER A 2 -15.37 5.60 2.46
N ASN A 3 -16.60 5.44 2.96
CA ASN A 3 -17.26 4.14 3.18
C ASN A 3 -18.11 3.69 1.99
N HIS A 4 -18.06 4.39 0.85
CA HIS A 4 -18.76 3.96 -0.34
C HIS A 4 -18.14 2.63 -0.83
N PRO A 5 -18.94 1.59 -1.13
CA PRO A 5 -18.44 0.24 -1.42
C PRO A 5 -17.45 0.21 -2.58
N LEU A 6 -17.65 1.06 -3.61
CA LEU A 6 -16.70 1.19 -4.71
C LEU A 6 -15.32 1.69 -4.28
N ASN A 7 -15.25 2.61 -3.32
CA ASN A 7 -13.97 3.14 -2.87
C ASN A 7 -13.21 2.12 -2.00
N LEU A 8 -13.95 1.33 -1.22
CA LEU A 8 -13.39 0.20 -0.49
C LEU A 8 -12.88 -0.89 -1.44
N ALA A 9 -13.65 -1.22 -2.48
CA ALA A 9 -13.24 -2.17 -3.51
C ALA A 9 -11.99 -1.68 -4.26
N LEU A 10 -11.95 -0.41 -4.67
CA LEU A 10 -10.78 0.20 -5.32
C LEU A 10 -9.54 0.12 -4.42
N ARG A 11 -9.69 0.48 -3.14
CA ARG A 11 -8.61 0.37 -2.15
C ARG A 11 -8.11 -1.06 -2.04
N PHE A 12 -9.01 -2.03 -1.92
CA PHE A 12 -8.64 -3.44 -1.83
C PHE A 12 -7.89 -3.92 -3.07
N LEU A 13 -8.32 -3.51 -4.27
CA LEU A 13 -7.60 -3.83 -5.51
C LEU A 13 -6.21 -3.19 -5.56
N LEU A 14 -6.06 -1.94 -5.08
CA LEU A 14 -4.77 -1.28 -4.96
C LEU A 14 -3.84 -2.01 -3.97
N GLU A 15 -4.38 -2.48 -2.84
CA GLU A 15 -3.64 -3.27 -1.85
C GLU A 15 -3.17 -4.61 -2.45
N LEU A 16 -4.01 -5.32 -3.20
CA LEU A 16 -3.62 -6.55 -3.90
C LEU A 16 -2.55 -6.28 -4.96
N ALA A 17 -2.72 -5.23 -5.76
CA ALA A 17 -1.74 -4.84 -6.76
C ALA A 17 -0.39 -4.47 -6.13
N LEU A 18 -0.41 -3.76 -4.99
CA LEU A 18 0.80 -3.46 -4.22
C LEU A 18 1.55 -4.74 -3.82
N LEU A 19 0.85 -5.73 -3.25
CA LEU A 19 1.48 -6.98 -2.84
C LEU A 19 2.06 -7.74 -4.05
N ALA A 20 1.36 -7.74 -5.19
CA ALA A 20 1.84 -8.35 -6.42
C ALA A 20 3.11 -7.64 -6.95
N ILE A 21 3.16 -6.31 -6.90
CA ILE A 21 4.34 -5.53 -7.31
C ILE A 21 5.53 -5.85 -6.40
N TYR A 22 5.32 -5.93 -5.09
CA TYR A 22 6.35 -6.28 -4.11
C TYR A 22 6.91 -7.70 -4.33
N PHE A 23 6.07 -8.63 -4.79
CA PHE A 23 6.50 -9.97 -5.19
C PHE A 23 7.28 -9.95 -6.52
N TYR A 24 6.82 -9.15 -7.49
CA TYR A 24 7.37 -9.07 -8.84
C TYR A 24 8.76 -8.41 -8.88
N TRP A 25 9.01 -7.43 -8.01
CA TRP A 25 10.24 -6.63 -8.05
C TRP A 25 11.53 -7.45 -7.84
N PRO A 26 11.68 -8.29 -6.78
CA PRO A 26 12.87 -9.12 -6.59
C PRO A 26 13.10 -10.13 -7.70
N TYR A 27 12.01 -10.56 -8.35
CA TYR A 27 12.06 -11.51 -9.44
C TYR A 27 12.85 -10.97 -10.65
N HIS A 28 12.92 -9.65 -10.82
CA HIS A 28 13.64 -9.01 -11.93
C HIS A 28 15.13 -8.75 -11.66
N TYR A 29 15.56 -8.65 -10.40
CA TYR A 29 16.94 -8.26 -10.07
C TYR A 29 17.78 -9.36 -9.45
N LEU A 30 17.14 -10.38 -8.90
CA LEU A 30 17.80 -11.39 -8.10
C LEU A 30 17.59 -12.77 -8.70
N GLU A 31 18.54 -13.65 -8.41
CA GLU A 31 18.49 -15.05 -8.81
C GLU A 31 18.70 -15.95 -7.60
N GLY A 32 18.35 -17.23 -7.75
CA GLY A 32 18.55 -18.25 -6.71
C GLY A 32 17.77 -17.99 -5.41
N LEU A 33 18.42 -18.28 -4.28
CA LEU A 33 17.82 -18.23 -2.95
C LEU A 33 17.42 -16.81 -2.48
N PRO A 34 18.23 -15.75 -2.70
CA PRO A 34 17.84 -14.38 -2.37
C PRO A 34 16.54 -13.92 -3.03
N ARG A 35 16.30 -14.33 -4.28
CA ARG A 35 15.03 -14.06 -5.00
C ARG A 35 13.85 -14.67 -4.27
N MET A 36 13.93 -15.97 -3.93
CA MET A 36 12.83 -16.67 -3.26
C MET A 36 12.50 -16.03 -1.90
N LEU A 37 13.52 -15.70 -1.12
CA LEU A 37 13.35 -15.05 0.18
C LEU A 37 12.68 -13.69 0.03
N LEU A 38 13.19 -12.82 -0.85
CA LEU A 38 12.65 -11.46 -0.97
C LEU A 38 11.28 -11.41 -1.64
N CYS A 39 10.97 -12.31 -2.59
CA CYS A 39 9.63 -12.46 -3.14
C CYS A 39 8.58 -12.75 -2.05
N ILE A 40 8.96 -13.41 -0.95
CA ILE A 40 8.05 -13.71 0.16
C ILE A 40 8.10 -12.62 1.22
N LEU A 41 9.30 -12.20 1.63
CA LEU A 41 9.50 -11.27 2.72
C LEU A 41 8.98 -9.86 2.41
N LEU A 42 9.11 -9.38 1.16
CA LEU A 42 8.62 -8.04 0.80
C LEU A 42 7.09 -7.94 0.90
N PRO A 43 6.29 -8.79 0.24
CA PRO A 43 4.83 -8.76 0.42
C PRO A 43 4.42 -8.98 1.87
N LEU A 44 5.06 -9.91 2.58
CA LEU A 44 4.74 -10.17 3.99
C LEU A 44 5.04 -8.96 4.87
N SER A 45 6.17 -8.27 4.66
CA SER A 45 6.48 -7.06 5.41
C SER A 45 5.46 -5.95 5.11
N GLY A 46 5.06 -5.75 3.86
CA GLY A 46 4.00 -4.80 3.50
C GLY A 46 2.69 -5.12 4.20
N ALA A 47 2.26 -6.38 4.17
CA ALA A 47 1.04 -6.85 4.85
C ALA A 47 1.13 -6.74 6.38
N ALA A 48 2.29 -7.07 6.97
CA ALA A 48 2.54 -6.97 8.40
C ALA A 48 2.51 -5.50 8.86
N LEU A 49 3.20 -4.61 8.16
CA LEU A 49 3.15 -3.16 8.43
C LEU A 49 1.71 -2.65 8.36
N TRP A 50 0.93 -3.10 7.37
CA TRP A 50 -0.47 -2.73 7.25
C TRP A 50 -1.36 -3.28 8.37
N ALA A 51 -1.10 -4.50 8.84
CA ALA A 51 -1.93 -5.18 9.84
C ALA A 51 -1.60 -4.75 11.28
N ILE A 52 -0.32 -4.54 11.58
CA ILE A 52 0.19 -4.24 12.93
C ILE A 52 -0.16 -2.80 13.33
N PHE A 53 0.08 -1.85 12.42
CA PHE A 53 0.00 -0.42 12.70
C PHE A 53 -1.40 0.14 12.43
N LYS A 54 -2.33 0.03 13.37
CA LYS A 54 -3.71 0.49 13.19
C LYS A 54 -3.98 1.80 13.93
N VAL A 55 -4.96 2.55 13.47
CA VAL A 55 -5.42 3.76 14.16
C VAL A 55 -6.40 3.34 15.27
N PRO A 56 -6.32 3.93 16.47
CA PRO A 56 -7.32 3.66 17.52
C PRO A 56 -8.73 3.94 17.00
N GLY A 57 -9.62 2.93 17.08
CA GLY A 57 -11.02 3.03 16.64
C GLY A 57 -11.36 2.38 15.29
N ASP A 58 -10.37 1.82 14.57
CA ASP A 58 -10.64 0.86 13.49
C ASP A 58 -11.21 -0.46 14.06
N PRO A 59 -12.01 -1.23 13.29
CA PRO A 59 -12.56 -2.49 13.77
C PRO A 59 -11.46 -3.51 14.13
N GLY A 60 -11.49 -3.98 15.38
CA GLY A 60 -10.55 -4.94 15.96
C GLY A 60 -9.47 -4.31 16.84
N PRO A 61 -8.80 -5.08 17.72
CA PRO A 61 -7.73 -4.56 18.57
C PRO A 61 -6.55 -4.11 17.70
N ALA A 62 -6.10 -2.86 17.90
CA ALA A 62 -4.86 -2.38 17.31
C ALA A 62 -3.68 -3.07 18.02
N THR A 63 -2.83 -3.78 17.27
CA THR A 63 -1.61 -4.38 17.82
C THR A 63 -0.62 -3.30 18.22
N VAL A 64 -0.46 -2.28 17.39
CA VAL A 64 0.26 -1.04 17.71
C VAL A 64 -0.61 0.13 17.25
N ALA A 65 -1.08 0.92 18.22
CA ALA A 65 -1.86 2.11 17.95
C ALA A 65 -0.95 3.25 17.48
N ILE A 66 -1.19 3.76 16.28
CA ILE A 66 -0.47 4.93 15.74
C ILE A 66 -1.45 6.05 15.40
N PRO A 67 -1.02 7.34 15.49
CA PRO A 67 -1.86 8.46 15.10
C PRO A 67 -2.17 8.41 13.60
N GLY A 68 -3.31 8.97 13.19
CA GLY A 68 -3.83 8.76 11.84
C GLY A 68 -2.94 9.36 10.74
N TRP A 69 -2.19 10.43 11.03
CA TRP A 69 -1.21 10.98 10.11
C TRP A 69 -0.03 10.03 9.85
N LEU A 70 0.45 9.30 10.87
CA LEU A 70 1.49 8.28 10.69
C LEU A 70 0.96 7.10 9.89
N ARG A 71 -0.31 6.73 10.09
CA ARG A 71 -0.95 5.69 9.29
C ARG A 71 -1.00 6.10 7.81
N LEU A 72 -1.33 7.35 7.54
CA LEU A 72 -1.39 7.88 6.19
C LEU A 72 0.01 7.93 5.54
N LEU A 73 1.03 8.34 6.30
CA LEU A 73 2.42 8.30 5.85
C LEU A 73 2.87 6.88 5.49
N LEU A 74 2.53 5.89 6.32
CA LEU A 74 2.84 4.48 6.07
C LEU A 74 2.18 3.98 4.79
N GLU A 75 0.88 4.22 4.62
CA GLU A 75 0.14 3.82 3.41
C GLU A 75 0.73 4.49 2.16
N ALA A 76 0.98 5.80 2.23
CA ALA A 76 1.58 6.56 1.13
C ALA A 76 2.98 6.05 0.79
N THR A 77 3.79 5.69 1.78
CA THR A 77 5.14 5.15 1.60
C THR A 77 5.09 3.79 0.89
N LEU A 78 4.18 2.91 1.31
CA LEU A 78 4.03 1.59 0.69
C LEU A 78 3.60 1.72 -0.78
N PHE A 79 2.63 2.59 -1.08
CA PHE A 79 2.21 2.85 -2.46
C PHE A 79 3.31 3.53 -3.29
N ALA A 80 4.01 4.52 -2.74
CA ALA A 80 5.12 5.18 -3.42
C ALA A 80 6.27 4.21 -3.74
N LEU A 81 6.59 3.30 -2.82
CA LEU A 81 7.56 2.24 -3.05
C LEU A 81 7.11 1.29 -4.16
N ALA A 82 5.83 0.89 -4.22
CA ALA A 82 5.31 0.08 -5.32
C ALA A 82 5.45 0.80 -6.68
N VAL A 83 5.15 2.11 -6.72
CA VAL A 83 5.37 2.93 -7.93
C VAL A 83 6.85 2.92 -8.32
N TYR A 84 7.75 3.21 -7.38
CA TYR A 84 9.19 3.18 -7.61
C TYR A 84 9.68 1.83 -8.13
N MET A 85 9.20 0.73 -7.53
CA MET A 85 9.51 -0.64 -7.95
C MET A 85 9.13 -0.89 -9.40
N LEU A 86 7.94 -0.46 -9.84
CA LEU A 86 7.51 -0.60 -11.24
C LEU A 86 8.38 0.21 -12.20
N PHE A 87 8.74 1.44 -11.83
CA PHE A 87 9.63 2.25 -12.65
C PHE A 87 11.03 1.68 -12.75
N SER A 88 11.57 1.14 -11.65
CA SER A 88 12.93 0.61 -11.65
C SER A 88 13.06 -0.59 -12.59
N VAL A 89 12.05 -1.47 -12.63
CA VAL A 89 12.02 -2.64 -13.53
C VAL A 89 11.65 -2.30 -14.98
N GLY A 90 11.54 -1.02 -15.32
CA GLY A 90 11.21 -0.54 -16.67
C GLY A 90 9.73 -0.65 -17.04
N GLN A 91 8.85 -1.00 -16.10
CA GLN A 91 7.40 -1.12 -16.31
C GLN A 91 6.71 0.25 -16.17
N GLU A 92 7.14 1.23 -16.98
CA GLU A 92 6.68 2.63 -16.85
C GLU A 92 5.17 2.79 -17.02
N ASN A 93 4.56 2.07 -17.98
CA ASN A 93 3.12 2.18 -18.23
C ASN A 93 2.31 1.70 -17.01
N ALA A 94 2.68 0.55 -16.43
CA ALA A 94 2.05 0.04 -15.21
C ALA A 94 2.29 0.99 -14.03
N GLY A 95 3.51 1.54 -13.89
CA GLY A 95 3.86 2.51 -12.86
C GLY A 95 3.01 3.78 -12.93
N ARG A 96 2.83 4.34 -14.14
CA ARG A 96 1.98 5.52 -14.38
C ARG A 96 0.52 5.25 -14.08
N ILE A 97 -0.02 4.11 -14.54
CA ILE A 97 -1.42 3.72 -14.27
C ILE A 97 -1.64 3.56 -12.76
N PHE A 98 -0.76 2.83 -12.07
CA PHE A 98 -0.87 2.60 -10.64
C PHE A 98 -0.76 3.91 -9.83
N LEU A 99 0.16 4.79 -10.21
CA LEU A 99 0.30 6.12 -9.62
C LEU A 99 -0.97 6.97 -9.81
N LEU A 100 -1.50 7.04 -11.03
CA LEU A 100 -2.71 7.81 -11.33
C LEU A 100 -3.92 7.31 -10.53
N ILE A 101 -4.13 5.99 -10.49
CA ILE A 101 -5.22 5.39 -9.71
C ILE A 101 -5.04 5.68 -8.22
N THR A 102 -3.81 5.59 -7.70
CA THR A 102 -3.51 5.90 -6.30
C THR A 102 -3.83 7.36 -5.97
N ILE A 103 -3.42 8.31 -6.81
CA ILE A 103 -3.72 9.74 -6.62
C ILE A 103 -5.23 9.99 -6.66
N LEU A 104 -5.94 9.44 -7.64
CA LEU A 104 -7.39 9.55 -7.74
C LEU A 104 -8.09 8.96 -6.52
N HIS A 105 -7.61 7.81 -6.04
CA HIS A 105 -8.13 7.19 -4.82
C HIS A 105 -7.95 8.11 -3.60
N TYR A 106 -6.78 8.73 -3.42
CA TYR A 106 -6.56 9.71 -2.33
C TYR A 106 -7.47 10.94 -2.48
N ALA A 107 -7.66 11.45 -3.70
CA ALA A 107 -8.53 12.59 -3.97
C ALA A 107 -10.01 12.28 -3.61
N VAL A 108 -10.52 11.12 -4.01
CA VAL A 108 -11.88 10.67 -3.69
C VAL A 108 -12.03 10.32 -2.20
N SER A 109 -10.95 9.82 -1.59
CA SER A 109 -10.90 9.43 -0.17
C SER A 109 -10.54 10.57 0.77
N TYR A 110 -10.62 11.82 0.32
CA TYR A 110 -10.20 12.98 1.11
C TYR A 110 -10.93 13.13 2.46
N ASP A 111 -12.18 12.66 2.57
CA ASP A 111 -12.89 12.56 3.85
C ASP A 111 -12.15 11.70 4.89
N ARG A 112 -11.52 10.61 4.44
CA ARG A 112 -10.73 9.72 5.30
C ARG A 112 -9.43 10.39 5.72
N ILE A 113 -8.76 11.07 4.79
CA ILE A 113 -7.54 11.84 5.07
C ILE A 113 -7.81 12.86 6.17
N ARG A 114 -8.89 13.63 6.04
CA ARG A 114 -9.32 14.60 7.05
C ARG A 114 -9.61 13.96 8.41
N LYS A 115 -10.21 12.77 8.44
CA LYS A 115 -10.46 12.04 9.69
C LYS A 115 -9.15 11.59 10.34
N LEU A 116 -8.26 10.98 9.57
CA LEU A 116 -6.94 10.53 10.02
C LEU A 116 -6.05 11.66 10.53
N LEU A 117 -6.12 12.85 9.93
CA LEU A 117 -5.39 14.02 10.41
C LEU A 117 -5.95 14.58 11.73
N LYS A 118 -7.20 14.25 12.07
CA LYS A 118 -7.86 14.69 13.31
C LYS A 118 -7.81 13.65 14.43
N SER A 119 -7.27 12.45 14.17
CA SER A 119 -7.17 11.32 15.12
C SER A 119 -5.72 11.05 15.52
#